data_AF-A0A260ZRE2-F1
#
_entry.id   AF-A0A260ZRE2-F1
#
_cell.length_a   1.000
_cell.length_b   1.000
_cell.length_c   1.000
_cell.angle_alpha   90.00
_cell.angle_beta   90.00
_cell.angle_gamma   90.00
#
_symmetry.space_group_name_H-M   'P 1'
#
loop_
_entity.id
_entity.type
_entity.pdbx_description
1 polymer ?
#
loop_
_entity_poly.entity_id
_entity_poly.type
_entity_poly.pdbx_seq_one_letter_code
_entity_poly.pdbx_strand_id
1 'polypeptide(L)'
;MQLLSLFVVICFIISANLATSCQDSCPCPDLSPLFENPTNILYSEGPGCVRNVTCRTGFDSYMSSTFVRTEFKQPDDAKNQNVYFDSVPLNQDQSSFINFIDYYGIVCENSQWYVTKYPNGWTYETNIDFVQGGLSGQDDGKRSGISFFVWQKCARRLDFAKYARN
;
A
#
# COMPACT_ATOMS: atom_id res chain seq x y z
N MET A 1 -13.84 22.54 -48.82
CA MET A 1 -13.72 21.07 -48.66
C MET A 1 -12.41 20.61 -48.03
N GLN A 2 -11.25 21.25 -48.31
CA GLN A 2 -9.96 20.84 -47.73
C GLN A 2 -9.85 21.00 -46.21
N LEU A 3 -10.43 22.05 -45.61
CA LEU A 3 -10.40 22.24 -44.14
C LEU A 3 -11.20 21.16 -43.36
N LEU A 4 -12.31 20.67 -43.92
CA LEU A 4 -13.12 19.62 -43.28
C LEU A 4 -12.36 18.29 -43.24
N SER A 5 -11.61 17.98 -44.30
CA SER A 5 -10.76 16.78 -44.39
C SER A 5 -9.62 16.80 -43.37
N LEU A 6 -8.97 17.95 -43.17
CA LEU A 6 -7.93 18.13 -42.16
C LEU A 6 -8.45 17.95 -40.73
N PHE A 7 -9.63 18.48 -40.42
CA PHE A 7 -10.27 18.31 -39.10
C PHE A 7 -10.59 16.85 -38.79
N VAL A 8 -11.08 16.08 -39.77
CA VAL A 8 -11.41 14.66 -39.57
C VAL A 8 -10.15 13.83 -39.31
N VAL A 9 -9.05 14.12 -40.03
CA VAL A 9 -7.76 13.42 -39.83
C VAL A 9 -7.17 13.76 -38.46
N ILE A 10 -7.21 15.03 -38.04
CA ILE A 10 -6.74 15.45 -36.71
C ILE A 10 -7.57 14.77 -35.60
N CYS A 11 -8.90 14.73 -35.73
CA CYS A 11 -9.75 14.03 -34.77
C CYS A 11 -9.46 12.53 -34.70
N PHE A 12 -9.21 11.88 -35.85
CA PHE A 12 -8.84 10.46 -35.89
C PHE A 12 -7.47 10.17 -35.25
N ILE A 13 -6.50 11.05 -35.44
CA ILE A 13 -5.17 10.93 -34.82
C ILE A 13 -5.29 11.14 -33.31
N ILE A 14 -6.07 12.13 -32.84
CA ILE A 14 -6.26 12.39 -31.40
C ILE A 14 -6.99 11.20 -30.73
N SER A 15 -8.02 10.65 -31.35
CA SER A 15 -8.75 9.50 -30.80
C SER A 15 -7.91 8.21 -30.79
N ALA A 16 -7.08 7.99 -31.81
CA ALA A 16 -6.16 6.84 -31.85
C ALA A 16 -5.09 6.90 -30.74
N ASN A 17 -4.53 8.08 -30.47
CA ASN A 17 -3.54 8.26 -29.40
C ASN A 17 -4.16 8.13 -28.00
N LEU A 18 -5.40 8.57 -27.81
CA LEU A 18 -6.11 8.44 -26.52
C LEU A 18 -6.44 6.96 -26.20
N ALA A 19 -6.71 6.15 -27.22
CA ALA A 19 -6.93 4.71 -27.04
C ALA A 19 -5.65 3.95 -26.64
N THR A 20 -4.46 4.48 -26.93
CA THR A 20 -3.19 3.82 -26.61
C THR A 20 -2.73 4.03 -25.17
N SER A 21 -3.34 4.98 -24.42
CA SER A 21 -3.06 5.18 -22.99
C SER A 21 -3.98 4.37 -22.07
N CYS A 22 -4.98 3.66 -22.62
CA CYS A 22 -5.77 2.70 -21.88
C CYS A 22 -4.99 1.39 -21.81
N GLN A 23 -4.11 1.28 -20.81
CA GLN A 23 -3.52 0.00 -20.48
C GLN A 23 -4.63 -0.88 -19.90
N ASP A 24 -5.28 -1.68 -20.74
CA ASP A 24 -6.43 -2.54 -20.38
C ASP A 24 -6.10 -3.57 -19.30
N SER A 25 -4.82 -3.75 -18.96
CA SER A 25 -4.40 -4.54 -17.80
C SER A 25 -3.37 -3.81 -16.94
N CYS A 26 -3.66 -3.79 -15.63
CA CYS A 26 -2.69 -3.34 -14.66
C CYS A 26 -1.54 -4.36 -14.57
N PRO A 27 -0.27 -3.94 -14.68
CA PRO A 27 0.87 -4.86 -14.66
C PRO A 27 1.04 -5.56 -13.30
N CYS A 28 0.38 -5.02 -12.28
CA CYS A 28 0.44 -5.47 -10.90
C CYS A 28 -0.83 -6.22 -10.52
N PRO A 29 -0.69 -7.35 -9.82
CA PRO A 29 -1.83 -8.13 -9.39
C PRO A 29 -2.70 -7.34 -8.41
N ASP A 30 -3.96 -7.75 -8.30
CA ASP A 30 -4.88 -7.22 -7.29
C ASP A 30 -4.28 -7.40 -5.88
N LEU A 31 -4.41 -6.37 -5.04
CA LEU A 31 -3.99 -6.39 -3.63
C LEU A 31 -4.96 -7.16 -2.73
N SER A 32 -6.21 -7.33 -3.17
CA SER A 32 -7.28 -7.98 -2.39
C SER A 32 -6.90 -9.32 -1.76
N PRO A 33 -6.19 -10.24 -2.46
CA PRO A 33 -5.79 -11.53 -1.90
C PRO A 33 -4.79 -11.44 -0.74
N LEU A 34 -4.10 -10.32 -0.59
CA LEU A 34 -3.14 -10.12 0.50
C LEU A 34 -3.82 -9.65 1.80
N PHE A 35 -5.10 -9.28 1.76
CA PHE A 35 -5.84 -8.83 2.92
C PHE A 35 -6.37 -10.02 3.72
N GLU A 36 -5.97 -10.16 5.00
CA GLU A 36 -6.54 -11.21 5.85
C GLU A 36 -8.02 -10.98 6.18
N ASN A 37 -8.43 -9.71 6.31
CA ASN A 37 -9.80 -9.31 6.67
C ASN A 37 -10.39 -8.33 5.62
N PRO A 38 -10.65 -8.79 4.38
CA PRO A 38 -10.99 -7.90 3.26
C PRO A 38 -12.33 -7.16 3.44
N THR A 39 -13.25 -7.72 4.23
CA THR A 39 -14.59 -7.14 4.49
C THR A 39 -14.54 -5.79 5.19
N ASN A 40 -13.42 -5.48 5.86
CA ASN A 40 -13.21 -4.25 6.57
C ASN A 40 -12.38 -3.24 5.76
N ILE A 41 -12.03 -3.50 4.49
CA ILE A 41 -11.08 -2.68 3.72
C ILE A 41 -11.78 -1.91 2.61
N LEU A 42 -11.58 -0.58 2.55
CA LEU A 42 -11.96 0.22 1.39
C LEU A 42 -10.84 0.24 0.38
N TYR A 43 -10.91 -0.72 -0.53
CA TYR A 43 -10.05 -0.82 -1.68
C TYR A 43 -10.81 -0.36 -2.94
N SER A 44 -10.16 0.49 -3.74
CA SER A 44 -10.61 0.82 -5.08
C SER A 44 -9.44 0.90 -6.04
N GLU A 45 -9.70 0.56 -7.30
CA GLU A 45 -8.78 0.75 -8.42
C GLU A 45 -9.45 1.71 -9.42
N GLY A 46 -8.80 2.85 -9.66
CA GLY A 46 -9.25 3.88 -10.58
C GLY A 46 -8.51 3.84 -11.93
N PRO A 47 -8.83 4.78 -12.84
CA PRO A 47 -8.16 4.89 -14.14
C PRO A 47 -6.63 4.96 -14.01
N GLY A 48 -5.91 4.27 -14.88
CA GLY A 48 -4.44 4.23 -14.84
C GLY A 48 -3.87 3.39 -13.68
N CYS A 49 -4.63 2.43 -13.16
CA CYS A 49 -4.20 1.53 -12.08
C CYS A 49 -3.90 2.24 -10.75
N VAL A 50 -4.46 3.43 -10.56
CA VAL A 50 -4.36 4.16 -9.31
C VAL A 50 -5.20 3.44 -8.28
N ARG A 51 -4.53 2.83 -7.30
CA ARG A 51 -5.18 2.12 -6.21
C ARG A 51 -5.29 3.01 -4.98
N ASN A 52 -6.38 2.90 -4.25
CA ASN A 52 -6.55 3.56 -2.96
C ASN A 52 -7.01 2.54 -1.92
N VAL A 53 -6.30 2.50 -0.80
CA VAL A 53 -6.62 1.69 0.36
C VAL A 53 -6.69 2.63 1.55
N THR A 54 -7.89 3.06 1.94
CA THR A 54 -8.05 3.96 3.08
C THR A 54 -8.46 3.20 4.33
N CYS A 55 -7.61 3.21 5.35
CA CYS A 55 -7.74 2.42 6.56
C CYS A 55 -7.48 3.20 7.84
N ARG A 56 -8.15 2.84 8.94
CA ARG A 56 -7.93 3.48 10.25
C ARG A 56 -6.75 2.79 10.94
N THR A 57 -5.70 3.52 11.29
CA THR A 57 -4.59 2.97 12.09
C THR A 57 -5.09 2.52 13.46
N GLY A 58 -4.39 1.57 14.06
CA GLY A 58 -4.66 1.10 15.41
C GLY A 58 -3.74 -0.05 15.82
N PHE A 59 -3.87 -0.43 17.08
CA PHE A 59 -3.24 -1.63 17.61
C PHE A 59 -3.68 -2.87 16.80
N ASP A 60 -2.76 -3.83 16.61
CA ASP A 60 -2.93 -5.03 15.78
C ASP A 60 -3.28 -4.79 14.29
N SER A 61 -3.04 -3.58 13.79
CA SER A 61 -3.07 -3.29 12.35
C SER A 61 -1.64 -3.16 11.83
N TYR A 62 -1.22 -4.09 10.98
CA TYR A 62 0.15 -4.17 10.47
C TYR A 62 0.24 -4.85 9.09
N MET A 63 1.38 -4.64 8.43
CA MET A 63 1.84 -5.49 7.34
C MET A 63 2.83 -6.53 7.83
N SER A 64 2.82 -7.69 7.19
CA SER A 64 3.81 -8.73 7.45
C SER A 64 4.73 -8.94 6.25
N SER A 65 6.00 -9.19 6.55
CA SER A 65 7.02 -9.67 5.63
C SER A 65 7.94 -10.66 6.35
N THR A 66 8.97 -11.11 5.65
CA THR A 66 10.08 -11.85 6.26
C THR A 66 11.40 -11.16 5.94
N PHE A 67 12.37 -11.19 6.85
CA PHE A 67 13.66 -10.52 6.64
C PHE A 67 14.38 -10.96 5.36
N VAL A 68 14.23 -12.22 4.93
CA VAL A 68 14.75 -12.71 3.63
C VAL A 68 14.13 -12.03 2.41
N ARG A 69 12.98 -11.37 2.57
CA ARG A 69 12.28 -10.58 1.54
C ARG A 69 12.47 -9.08 1.74
N THR A 70 13.37 -8.67 2.62
CA THR A 70 13.72 -7.26 2.88
C THR A 70 15.16 -6.97 2.46
N GLU A 71 15.43 -5.74 2.05
CA GLU A 71 16.78 -5.27 1.72
C GLU A 71 17.58 -4.83 2.96
N PHE A 72 16.95 -4.68 4.13
CA PHE A 72 17.65 -4.53 5.40
C PHE A 72 17.93 -5.88 6.05
N LYS A 73 18.88 -5.89 6.99
CA LYS A 73 19.36 -7.12 7.62
C LYS A 73 18.48 -7.52 8.80
N GLN A 74 18.29 -8.82 8.96
CA GLN A 74 17.76 -9.40 10.18
C GLN A 74 18.70 -9.13 11.36
N PRO A 75 18.19 -8.66 12.52
CA PRO A 75 18.95 -8.60 13.76
C PRO A 75 19.36 -9.98 14.29
N ASP A 76 20.54 -10.08 14.91
CA ASP A 76 21.10 -11.36 15.40
C ASP A 76 20.26 -11.98 16.53
N ASP A 77 19.48 -11.17 17.25
CA ASP A 77 18.61 -11.58 18.35
C ASP A 77 17.18 -11.92 17.92
N ALA A 78 16.88 -11.84 16.63
CA ALA A 78 15.58 -12.19 16.09
C ALA A 78 15.30 -13.70 16.22
N LYS A 79 14.18 -14.03 16.88
CA LYS A 79 13.75 -15.42 17.13
C LYS A 79 13.35 -16.16 15.86
N ASN A 80 12.79 -15.45 14.88
CA ASN A 80 12.33 -16.00 13.62
C ASN A 80 12.53 -14.99 12.47
N GLN A 81 12.08 -15.36 11.27
CA GLN A 81 12.25 -14.55 10.06
C GLN A 81 11.19 -13.45 9.90
N ASN A 82 10.17 -13.38 10.76
CA ASN A 82 9.06 -12.47 10.57
C ASN A 82 9.44 -11.04 10.93
N VAL A 83 8.93 -10.09 10.16
CA VAL A 83 9.04 -8.66 10.43
C VAL A 83 7.71 -8.00 10.12
N TYR A 84 7.32 -7.05 10.97
CA TYR A 84 6.03 -6.39 10.89
C TYR A 84 6.20 -4.87 10.71
N PHE A 85 5.30 -4.27 9.92
CA PHE A 85 5.23 -2.82 9.72
C PHE A 85 3.94 -2.30 10.35
N ASP A 86 4.03 -1.86 11.59
CA ASP A 86 2.89 -1.47 12.40
C ASP A 86 2.28 -0.14 11.94
N SER A 87 0.95 -0.04 12.04
CA SER A 87 0.20 1.17 11.67
C SER A 87 0.26 2.28 12.71
N VAL A 88 0.68 1.93 13.91
CA VAL A 88 0.93 2.81 15.05
C VAL A 88 2.26 2.40 15.68
N PRO A 89 2.97 3.31 16.35
CA PRO A 89 4.10 2.93 17.17
C PRO A 89 3.70 1.94 18.26
N LEU A 90 4.64 1.09 18.68
CA LEU A 90 4.44 0.14 19.78
C LEU A 90 3.89 0.86 21.02
N ASN A 91 2.87 0.29 21.65
CA ASN A 91 2.20 0.84 22.84
C ASN A 91 1.46 2.19 22.63
N GLN A 92 1.06 2.51 21.40
CA GLN A 92 0.22 3.69 21.13
C GLN A 92 -1.14 3.31 20.52
N ASP A 93 -2.20 3.94 21.02
CA ASP A 93 -3.57 3.75 20.52
C ASP A 93 -4.02 4.83 19.52
N GLN A 94 -3.06 5.54 18.89
CA GLN A 94 -3.40 6.61 17.96
C GLN A 94 -4.08 6.08 16.69
N SER A 95 -5.31 6.51 16.47
CA SER A 95 -6.08 6.10 15.29
C SER A 95 -6.33 7.27 14.36
N SER A 96 -5.84 7.18 13.14
CA SER A 96 -6.10 8.13 12.05
C SER A 96 -6.48 7.38 10.78
N PHE A 97 -7.23 8.01 9.87
CA PHE A 97 -7.45 7.43 8.55
C PHE A 97 -6.28 7.78 7.65
N ILE A 98 -5.63 6.75 7.11
CA ILE A 98 -4.49 6.89 6.21
C ILE A 98 -4.81 6.28 4.85
N ASN A 99 -4.28 6.86 3.77
CA ASN A 99 -4.08 6.13 2.53
C ASN A 99 -2.83 5.28 2.71
N PHE A 100 -3.05 3.99 2.81
CA PHE A 100 -2.05 3.01 3.16
C PHE A 100 -0.94 2.87 2.11
N ILE A 101 -1.29 3.02 0.83
CA ILE A 101 -0.31 2.98 -0.26
C ILE A 101 0.68 4.14 -0.12
N ASP A 102 0.18 5.35 0.17
CA ASP A 102 1.02 6.53 0.32
C ASP A 102 1.85 6.49 1.61
N TYR A 103 1.21 6.05 2.71
CA TYR A 103 1.81 6.01 4.04
C TYR A 103 3.05 5.11 4.09
N TYR A 104 2.96 3.91 3.51
CA TYR A 104 4.07 2.95 3.47
C TYR A 104 4.88 2.99 2.17
N GLY A 105 4.55 3.90 1.24
CA GLY A 105 5.20 3.99 -0.06
C GLY A 105 5.13 2.66 -0.82
N ILE A 106 3.93 2.09 -0.93
CA ILE A 106 3.76 0.79 -1.57
C ILE A 106 3.96 0.95 -3.07
N VAL A 107 4.92 0.20 -3.59
CA VAL A 107 5.24 0.15 -5.01
C VAL A 107 5.03 -1.25 -5.53
N CYS A 108 4.78 -1.35 -6.83
CA CYS A 108 4.76 -2.62 -7.51
C CYS A 108 5.81 -2.63 -8.62
N GLU A 109 6.63 -3.67 -8.61
CA GLU A 109 7.66 -3.92 -9.60
C GLU A 109 7.69 -5.41 -9.91
N ASN A 110 7.84 -5.77 -11.19
CA ASN A 110 7.89 -7.18 -11.63
C ASN A 110 6.70 -8.01 -11.11
N SER A 111 5.50 -7.42 -11.09
CA SER A 111 4.27 -8.04 -10.57
C SER A 111 4.32 -8.41 -9.07
N GLN A 112 5.21 -7.80 -8.29
CA GLN A 112 5.32 -7.99 -6.85
C GLN A 112 5.17 -6.67 -6.10
N TRP A 113 4.58 -6.74 -4.91
CA TRP A 113 4.31 -5.59 -4.06
C TRP A 113 5.39 -5.41 -2.98
N TYR A 114 5.86 -4.18 -2.80
CA TYR A 114 6.90 -3.82 -1.85
C TYR A 114 6.52 -2.60 -1.02
N VAL A 115 6.91 -2.62 0.25
CA VAL A 115 6.97 -1.44 1.13
C VAL A 115 8.30 -0.72 0.92
N THR A 116 8.28 0.61 0.95
CA THR A 116 9.50 1.43 0.83
C THR A 116 9.61 2.54 1.87
N LYS A 117 8.57 2.78 2.66
CA LYS A 117 8.61 3.71 3.80
C LYS A 117 8.20 2.98 5.06
N TYR A 118 8.84 3.34 6.16
CA TYR A 118 8.60 2.73 7.48
C TYR A 118 8.28 3.84 8.51
N PRO A 119 7.11 4.50 8.43
CA PRO A 119 6.81 5.67 9.28
C PRO A 119 6.88 5.41 10.78
N ASN A 120 6.61 4.17 11.19
CA ASN A 120 6.71 3.70 12.58
C ASN A 120 7.87 2.70 12.76
N GLY A 121 8.85 2.67 11.85
CA GLY A 121 9.85 1.62 11.79
C GLY A 121 9.25 0.24 11.49
N TRP A 122 9.91 -0.80 12.00
CA TRP A 122 9.49 -2.20 11.87
C TRP A 122 9.70 -2.93 13.19
N THR A 123 8.91 -3.98 13.44
CA THR A 123 9.00 -4.78 14.67
C THR A 123 9.30 -6.24 14.36
N TYR A 124 9.94 -6.92 15.31
CA TYR A 124 10.27 -8.33 15.22
C TYR A 124 10.26 -8.98 16.61
N GLU A 125 10.11 -10.30 16.63
CA GLU A 125 10.06 -11.07 17.87
C GLU A 125 11.47 -11.51 18.29
N THR A 126 11.80 -11.31 19.55
CA THR A 126 12.98 -11.90 20.22
C THR A 126 12.54 -13.06 21.12
N ASN A 127 13.46 -13.67 21.86
CA ASN A 127 13.08 -14.68 22.85
C ASN A 127 12.36 -14.10 24.08
N ILE A 128 12.31 -12.77 24.22
CA ILE A 128 11.80 -12.08 25.43
C ILE A 128 10.56 -11.26 25.10
N ASP A 129 10.61 -10.46 24.04
CA ASP A 129 9.57 -9.48 23.68
C ASP A 129 9.62 -9.12 22.18
N PHE A 130 8.68 -8.27 21.74
CA PHE A 130 8.74 -7.55 20.47
C PHE A 130 9.64 -6.32 20.57
N VAL A 131 10.56 -6.20 19.63
CA VAL A 131 11.53 -5.10 19.56
C VAL A 131 11.33 -4.32 18.28
N GLN A 132 11.58 -3.01 18.34
CA GLN A 132 11.42 -2.08 17.22
C GLN A 132 12.78 -1.70 16.61
N GLY A 133 12.85 -1.70 15.28
CA GLY A 133 13.95 -1.23 14.46
C GLY A 133 13.52 -0.16 13.46
N GLY A 134 14.46 0.43 12.73
CA GLY A 134 14.18 1.32 11.59
C GLY A 134 13.64 2.72 11.93
N LEU A 135 13.54 3.10 13.21
CA LEU A 135 12.97 4.40 13.65
C LEU A 135 13.72 5.65 13.14
N SER A 136 14.97 5.51 12.73
CA SER A 136 15.80 6.62 12.23
C SER A 136 15.50 7.01 10.78
N GLY A 137 14.61 6.28 10.09
CA GLY A 137 14.38 6.44 8.65
C GLY A 137 15.54 5.92 7.79
N GLN A 138 16.56 5.29 8.38
CA GLN A 138 17.71 4.74 7.65
C GLN A 138 17.32 3.64 6.65
N ASP A 139 16.18 2.98 6.89
CA ASP A 139 15.65 1.95 6.02
C ASP A 139 14.67 2.48 4.98
N ASP A 140 14.27 3.76 5.03
CA ASP A 140 13.40 4.34 4.01
C ASP A 140 14.08 4.29 2.64
N GLY A 141 13.31 3.90 1.62
CA GLY A 141 13.78 3.59 0.27
C GLY A 141 14.20 2.14 0.06
N LYS A 142 14.50 1.39 1.13
CA LYS A 142 14.75 -0.06 1.04
C LYS A 142 13.44 -0.80 0.87
N ARG A 143 13.47 -1.87 0.07
CA ARG A 143 12.29 -2.65 -0.30
C ARG A 143 12.05 -3.79 0.67
N SER A 144 10.79 -4.00 1.00
CA SER A 144 10.32 -5.18 1.72
C SER A 144 9.13 -5.79 1.02
N GLY A 145 9.27 -7.04 0.55
CA GLY A 145 8.20 -7.74 -0.16
C GLY A 145 7.03 -8.06 0.76
N ILE A 146 5.82 -7.73 0.34
CA ILE A 146 4.62 -7.90 1.19
C ILE A 146 4.19 -9.37 1.20
N SER A 147 3.90 -9.91 2.39
CA SER A 147 3.28 -11.24 2.55
C SER A 147 1.77 -11.12 2.68
N PHE A 148 1.30 -10.32 3.64
CA PHE A 148 -0.12 -10.07 3.88
C PHE A 148 -0.33 -8.80 4.72
N PHE A 149 -1.59 -8.38 4.81
CA PHE A 149 -2.06 -7.25 5.60
C PHE A 149 -3.06 -7.72 6.66
N VAL A 150 -2.84 -7.32 7.91
CA VAL A 150 -3.81 -7.49 9.00
C VAL A 150 -4.36 -6.14 9.36
N TRP A 151 -5.67 -5.95 9.22
CA TRP A 151 -6.29 -4.68 9.58
C TRP A 151 -7.61 -4.90 10.32
N GLN A 152 -7.71 -4.31 11.50
CA GLN A 152 -8.89 -4.48 12.37
C GLN A 152 -10.06 -3.60 11.91
N LYS A 153 -9.78 -2.38 11.39
CA LYS A 153 -10.82 -1.40 11.01
C LYS A 153 -10.36 -0.54 9.82
N CYS A 154 -10.79 -0.80 8.59
CA CYS A 154 -10.88 0.27 7.60
C CYS A 154 -12.32 0.79 7.54
N ALA A 155 -12.47 2.06 7.15
CA ALA A 155 -13.80 2.67 7.07
C ALA A 155 -14.70 1.80 6.17
N ARG A 156 -16.01 1.78 6.39
CA ARG A 156 -16.98 1.38 5.36
C ARG A 156 -17.40 2.64 4.59
N ARG A 157 -17.91 2.49 3.36
CA ARG A 157 -18.44 3.61 2.56
C ARG A 157 -19.52 4.42 3.32
N LEU A 158 -20.17 3.82 4.32
CA LEU A 158 -21.15 4.43 5.22
C LEU A 158 -20.54 5.27 6.36
N ASP A 159 -19.27 5.07 6.70
CA ASP A 159 -18.60 5.81 7.79
C ASP A 159 -18.16 7.22 7.35
N PHE A 160 -17.82 7.39 6.06
CA PHE A 160 -17.50 8.71 5.48
C PHE A 160 -18.70 9.67 5.46
N ALA A 161 -19.92 9.15 5.28
CA ALA A 161 -21.15 9.95 5.29
C ALA A 161 -21.52 10.50 6.69
N LYS A 162 -20.91 9.98 7.75
CA LYS A 162 -21.00 10.53 9.11
C LYS A 162 -19.94 11.59 9.39
N TYR A 163 -18.77 11.53 8.75
CA TYR A 163 -17.68 12.47 9.01
C TYR A 163 -17.77 13.75 8.17
N ALA A 164 -18.28 13.69 6.93
CA ALA A 164 -18.45 14.86 6.07
C ALA A 164 -19.62 15.80 6.46
N ARG A 165 -20.19 15.65 7.67
CA ARG A 165 -21.29 16.47 8.21
C ARG A 165 -20.92 17.26 9.46
N ASN A 166 -19.63 17.33 9.81
CA ASN A 166 -19.12 18.24 10.83
C ASN A 166 -18.21 19.28 10.19
#